data_AF-A0A183EEU0-F1
#
_entry.id   AF-A0A183EEU0-F1
#
_cell.length_a   1.000
_cell.length_b   1.000
_cell.length_c   1.000
_cell.angle_alpha   90.00
_cell.angle_beta   90.00
_cell.angle_gamma   90.00
#
_symmetry.space_group_name_H-M   'P 1'
#
loop_
_entity.id
_entity.type
_entity.pdbx_description
1 polymer ?
#
loop_
_entity_poly.entity_id
_entity_poly.type
_entity_poly.pdbx_seq_one_letter_code
_entity_poly.pdbx_strand_id
1 'polypeptide(L)'
;MSEYEEIETCVECSAKTMKNISEIFYYAQMAVIYPTHQLYISEDRELSRKCKKALVRIFKLCDFDNDGLLNNTELNQFQLLIFGVPLTAIAISELKEILQASMRGGVINDGITLSGFIYLHKLFIHRGRHETLWKALRRFGYDNELELAADFIQPALKVPKGSSTELTDEGIRFITSLFEKYDEDKDGCLSPSELHNLFSVCSPLKWNKEVTSAVETNAKGWITYDGYLAYWIMMTFLNVSLTMELLAYLGFNMHHESQLDAIKVTRKRRIDIAEKSTARTVFQCHVIGRKGAGKTVFMQSFAGRNVQDVAAIEQSRKTISSYVLNQVKIKGRTMYLLVNFSFFLFEDGFILNFIVIA
;
A
#
# COMPACT_ATOMS: atom_id res chain seq x y z
N MET A 1 -25.08 -1.20 -35.69
CA MET A 1 -24.09 -0.75 -34.70
C MET A 1 -24.10 0.75 -34.49
N SER A 2 -24.18 1.58 -35.55
CA SER A 2 -24.27 3.04 -35.36
C SER A 2 -25.52 3.54 -34.60
N GLU A 3 -26.54 2.70 -34.48
CA GLU A 3 -27.79 2.99 -33.77
C GLU A 3 -27.84 2.43 -32.34
N TYR A 4 -26.94 1.48 -31.99
CA TYR A 4 -26.90 0.82 -30.69
C TYR A 4 -25.44 0.74 -30.22
N GLU A 5 -25.02 1.72 -29.42
CA GLU A 5 -23.63 1.86 -28.95
C GLU A 5 -23.23 0.75 -27.97
N GLU A 6 -24.19 0.00 -27.42
CA GLU A 6 -23.95 -1.14 -26.53
C GLU A 6 -23.56 -2.42 -27.29
N ILE A 7 -23.74 -2.45 -28.62
CA ILE A 7 -23.37 -3.61 -29.44
C ILE A 7 -21.87 -3.57 -29.76
N GLU A 8 -21.09 -4.35 -29.02
CA GLU A 8 -19.63 -4.44 -29.18
C GLU A 8 -19.20 -5.24 -30.41
N THR A 9 -19.90 -6.33 -30.74
CA THR A 9 -19.51 -7.25 -31.83
C THR A 9 -20.73 -7.93 -32.45
N CYS A 10 -20.75 -8.05 -33.78
CA CYS A 10 -21.72 -8.86 -34.50
C CYS A 10 -20.99 -9.97 -35.26
N VAL A 11 -21.44 -11.21 -35.09
CA VAL A 11 -20.89 -12.37 -35.78
C VAL A 11 -21.97 -12.99 -36.65
N GLU A 12 -21.74 -13.03 -37.95
CA GLU A 12 -22.59 -13.80 -38.86
C GLU A 12 -22.28 -15.29 -38.70
N CYS A 13 -23.27 -16.11 -38.34
CA CYS A 13 -23.05 -17.52 -38.01
C CYS A 13 -24.14 -18.44 -38.57
N SER A 14 -23.85 -19.75 -38.59
CA SER A 14 -24.84 -20.77 -38.91
C SER A 14 -24.49 -22.07 -38.20
N ALA A 15 -25.36 -22.50 -37.28
CA ALA A 15 -25.23 -23.79 -36.59
C ALA A 15 -25.41 -24.97 -37.56
N LYS A 16 -26.21 -24.81 -38.62
CA LYS A 16 -26.45 -25.85 -39.63
C LYS A 16 -25.21 -26.14 -40.48
N THR A 17 -24.43 -25.10 -40.79
CA THR A 17 -23.22 -25.22 -41.63
C THR A 17 -21.93 -25.09 -40.83
N MET A 18 -22.02 -25.04 -39.49
CA MET A 18 -20.90 -24.80 -38.58
C MET A 18 -20.10 -23.52 -38.87
N LYS A 19 -20.72 -22.50 -39.49
CA LYS A 19 -20.06 -21.22 -39.82
C LYS A 19 -19.91 -20.38 -38.55
N ASN A 20 -18.68 -19.95 -38.24
CA ASN A 20 -18.32 -19.00 -37.17
C ASN A 20 -18.79 -19.37 -35.75
N ILE A 21 -19.02 -20.66 -35.48
CA ILE A 21 -19.48 -21.12 -34.16
C ILE A 21 -18.41 -20.90 -33.10
N SER A 22 -17.14 -21.21 -33.38
CA SER A 22 -16.02 -20.98 -32.46
C SER A 22 -15.82 -19.49 -32.14
N GLU A 23 -16.04 -18.63 -33.13
CA GLU A 23 -15.91 -17.18 -33.00
C GLU A 23 -16.99 -16.61 -32.07
N ILE A 24 -18.24 -17.11 -32.14
CA ILE A 24 -19.28 -16.75 -31.17
C ILE A 24 -18.88 -17.10 -29.75
N PHE A 25 -18.41 -18.32 -29.52
CA PHE A 25 -18.00 -18.73 -28.18
C PHE A 25 -16.80 -17.91 -27.68
N TYR A 26 -15.86 -17.59 -28.57
CA TYR A 26 -14.74 -16.70 -28.26
C TYR A 26 -15.23 -15.32 -27.80
N TYR A 27 -16.05 -14.63 -28.60
CA TYR A 27 -16.53 -13.29 -28.25
C TYR A 27 -17.45 -13.29 -27.03
N ALA A 28 -18.27 -14.33 -26.84
CA ALA A 28 -19.08 -14.47 -25.64
C ALA A 28 -18.21 -14.63 -24.38
N GLN A 29 -17.11 -15.38 -24.45
CA GLN A 29 -16.14 -15.46 -23.35
C GLN A 29 -15.43 -14.13 -23.11
N MET A 30 -14.97 -13.47 -24.17
CA MET A 30 -14.27 -12.18 -24.04
C MET A 30 -15.17 -11.10 -23.44
N ALA A 31 -16.46 -11.05 -23.76
CA ALA A 31 -17.39 -10.09 -23.16
C ALA A 31 -17.55 -10.25 -21.63
N VAL A 32 -17.40 -11.48 -21.12
CA VAL A 32 -17.43 -11.77 -19.67
C VAL A 32 -16.07 -11.55 -19.03
N ILE A 33 -15.00 -11.94 -19.72
CA ILE A 33 -13.63 -11.85 -19.22
C ILE A 33 -13.12 -10.40 -19.30
N TYR A 34 -13.58 -9.58 -20.23
CA TYR A 34 -13.05 -8.23 -20.49
C TYR A 34 -14.18 -7.21 -20.67
N PRO A 35 -15.06 -7.00 -19.67
CA PRO A 35 -16.26 -6.19 -19.84
C PRO A 35 -15.92 -4.71 -20.14
N THR A 36 -16.20 -4.24 -21.36
CA THR A 36 -15.84 -2.87 -21.77
C THR A 36 -16.64 -1.81 -20.99
N HIS A 37 -17.90 -2.09 -20.68
CA HIS A 37 -18.80 -1.19 -19.95
C HIS A 37 -18.30 -0.79 -18.56
N GLN A 38 -17.43 -1.58 -17.94
CA GLN A 38 -16.80 -1.23 -16.66
C GLN A 38 -15.71 -0.17 -16.85
N LEU A 39 -15.02 -0.22 -17.99
CA LEU A 39 -13.89 0.64 -18.31
C LEU A 39 -14.34 1.97 -18.91
N TYR A 40 -15.37 1.95 -19.75
CA TYR A 40 -15.74 3.05 -20.64
C TYR A 40 -17.25 3.30 -20.63
N ILE A 41 -17.62 4.58 -20.57
CA ILE A 41 -18.99 5.09 -20.64
C ILE A 41 -19.16 5.65 -22.05
N SER A 42 -19.92 4.94 -22.89
CA SER A 42 -20.09 5.27 -24.31
C SER A 42 -20.75 6.64 -24.51
N GLU A 43 -21.75 6.94 -23.69
CA GLU A 43 -22.54 8.19 -23.77
C GLU A 43 -21.68 9.42 -23.53
N ASP A 44 -20.82 9.37 -22.50
CA ASP A 44 -19.89 10.45 -22.13
C ASP A 44 -18.62 10.44 -22.99
N ARG A 45 -18.44 9.39 -23.80
CA ARG A 45 -17.21 9.07 -24.52
C ARG A 45 -15.97 9.09 -23.62
N GLU A 46 -16.08 8.62 -22.39
CA GLU A 46 -15.06 8.76 -21.35
C GLU A 46 -14.80 7.47 -20.56
N LEU A 47 -13.60 7.35 -19.98
CA LEU A 47 -13.34 6.26 -19.04
C LEU A 47 -14.18 6.43 -17.78
N SER A 48 -14.66 5.32 -17.22
CA SER A 48 -15.42 5.31 -15.98
C SER A 48 -14.60 5.90 -14.82
N ARG A 49 -15.29 6.44 -13.81
CA ARG A 49 -14.61 7.02 -12.63
C ARG A 49 -13.74 6.00 -11.90
N LYS A 50 -14.21 4.76 -11.79
CA LYS A 50 -13.46 3.65 -11.19
C LYS A 50 -12.22 3.30 -12.01
N CYS A 51 -12.34 3.23 -13.33
CA CYS A 51 -11.20 2.96 -14.21
C CYS A 51 -10.14 4.07 -14.11
N LYS A 52 -10.55 5.34 -14.11
CA LYS A 52 -9.63 6.47 -13.91
C LYS A 52 -8.93 6.37 -12.56
N LYS A 53 -9.66 6.10 -11.48
CA LYS A 53 -9.08 5.92 -10.14
C LYS A 53 -8.07 4.77 -10.10
N ALA A 54 -8.39 3.64 -10.74
CA ALA A 54 -7.49 2.50 -10.83
C ALA A 54 -6.20 2.83 -11.58
N LEU A 55 -6.31 3.50 -12.73
CA LEU A 55 -5.17 3.97 -13.53
C LEU A 55 -4.30 4.98 -12.78
N VAL A 56 -4.89 5.88 -11.98
CA VAL A 56 -4.13 6.82 -11.13
C VAL A 56 -3.26 6.07 -10.13
N ARG A 57 -3.80 5.03 -9.47
CA ARG A 57 -3.00 4.19 -8.59
C ARG A 57 -1.88 3.49 -9.35
N ILE A 58 -2.19 2.85 -10.48
CA ILE A 58 -1.20 2.15 -11.30
C ILE A 58 -0.07 3.10 -11.72
N PHE A 59 -0.40 4.30 -12.20
CA PHE A 59 0.58 5.32 -12.55
C PHE A 59 1.52 5.63 -11.39
N LYS A 60 0.97 5.94 -10.20
CA LYS A 60 1.76 6.26 -9.00
C LYS A 60 2.65 5.11 -8.52
N LEU A 61 2.24 3.87 -8.77
CA LEU A 61 3.04 2.70 -8.46
C LEU A 61 4.20 2.50 -9.44
N CYS A 62 4.05 2.93 -10.70
CA CYS A 62 5.06 2.80 -11.75
C CYS A 62 5.98 4.01 -11.90
N ASP A 63 5.57 5.17 -11.39
CA ASP A 63 6.40 6.35 -11.21
C ASP A 63 7.36 6.07 -10.05
N PHE A 64 8.54 5.53 -10.35
CA PHE A 64 9.46 4.98 -9.35
C PHE A 64 10.32 6.06 -8.69
N ASP A 65 10.67 7.11 -9.43
CA ASP A 65 11.39 8.26 -8.89
C ASP A 65 10.47 9.36 -8.32
N ASN A 66 9.14 9.19 -8.43
CA ASN A 66 8.12 10.09 -7.88
C ASN A 66 8.20 11.50 -8.47
N ASP A 67 8.64 11.63 -9.73
CA ASP A 67 8.73 12.92 -10.43
C ASP A 67 7.42 13.34 -11.11
N GLY A 68 6.39 12.48 -11.05
CA GLY A 68 5.07 12.70 -11.62
C GLY A 68 4.98 12.38 -13.13
N LEU A 69 6.01 11.76 -13.70
CA LEU A 69 6.11 11.35 -15.08
C LEU A 69 6.41 9.84 -15.17
N LEU A 70 6.14 9.23 -16.33
CA LEU A 70 6.66 7.90 -16.66
C LEU A 70 7.68 8.03 -17.77
N ASN A 71 8.94 7.86 -17.41
CA ASN A 71 10.08 7.89 -18.35
C ASN A 71 10.20 6.55 -19.12
N ASN A 72 11.17 6.46 -20.04
CA ASN A 72 11.36 5.26 -20.87
C ASN A 72 11.61 3.98 -20.05
N THR A 73 12.34 4.11 -18.94
CA THR A 73 12.69 2.98 -18.07
C THR A 73 11.45 2.46 -17.36
N GLU A 74 10.66 3.37 -16.79
CA GLU A 74 9.42 3.04 -16.07
C GLU A 74 8.35 2.47 -16.98
N LEU A 75 8.18 3.04 -18.19
CA LEU A 75 7.29 2.50 -19.21
C LEU A 75 7.69 1.08 -19.63
N ASN A 76 8.99 0.83 -19.78
CA ASN A 76 9.48 -0.50 -20.12
C ASN A 76 9.29 -1.48 -18.96
N GLN A 77 9.50 -1.06 -17.71
CA GLN A 77 9.24 -1.88 -16.52
C GLN A 77 7.75 -2.18 -16.35
N PHE A 78 6.87 -1.20 -16.58
CA PHE A 78 5.42 -1.41 -16.63
C PHE A 78 5.02 -2.44 -17.68
N GLN A 79 5.57 -2.34 -18.89
CA GLN A 79 5.32 -3.32 -19.95
C GLN A 79 5.80 -4.73 -19.55
N LEU A 80 7.04 -4.85 -19.09
CA LEU A 80 7.62 -6.13 -18.67
C LEU A 80 6.80 -6.79 -17.57
N LEU A 81 6.34 -5.99 -16.60
CA LEU A 81 5.55 -6.44 -15.46
C LEU A 81 4.23 -7.11 -15.88
N ILE A 82 3.59 -6.59 -16.92
CA ILE A 82 2.25 -7.02 -17.36
C ILE A 82 2.33 -8.07 -18.48
N PHE A 83 3.25 -7.89 -19.43
CA PHE A 83 3.28 -8.66 -20.67
C PHE A 83 4.51 -9.57 -20.82
N GLY A 84 5.50 -9.46 -19.93
CA GLY A 84 6.72 -10.26 -19.97
C GLY A 84 7.66 -9.95 -21.14
N VAL A 85 7.37 -8.91 -21.93
CA VAL A 85 8.14 -8.51 -23.12
C VAL A 85 8.43 -7.02 -23.05
N PRO A 86 9.68 -6.56 -23.27
CA PRO A 86 10.01 -5.14 -23.21
C PRO A 86 9.43 -4.35 -24.39
N LEU A 87 9.24 -3.04 -24.19
CA LEU A 87 8.98 -2.12 -25.29
C LEU A 87 10.29 -1.80 -26.01
N THR A 88 10.24 -1.76 -27.34
CA THR A 88 11.36 -1.24 -28.13
C THR A 88 11.40 0.29 -28.01
N ALA A 89 12.59 0.90 -28.11
CA ALA A 89 12.73 2.35 -28.09
C ALA A 89 11.86 3.03 -29.16
N ILE A 90 11.76 2.42 -30.35
CA ILE A 90 10.91 2.89 -31.46
C ILE A 90 9.44 2.91 -31.04
N ALA A 91 8.93 1.82 -30.45
CA ALA A 91 7.54 1.75 -29.99
C ALA A 91 7.22 2.79 -28.91
N ILE A 92 8.18 3.10 -28.02
CA ILE A 92 8.02 4.15 -27.01
C ILE A 92 7.96 5.54 -27.68
N SER A 93 8.86 5.82 -28.62
CA SER A 93 8.87 7.07 -29.39
C SER A 93 7.56 7.27 -30.15
N GLU A 94 7.09 6.26 -30.89
CA GLU A 94 5.82 6.31 -31.62
C GLU A 94 4.62 6.57 -30.69
N LEU A 95 4.61 5.93 -29.51
CA LEU A 95 3.57 6.13 -28.52
C LEU A 95 3.55 7.57 -28.00
N LYS A 96 4.72 8.15 -27.71
CA LYS A 96 4.86 9.53 -27.27
C LYS A 96 4.46 10.51 -28.37
N GLU A 97 4.83 10.27 -29.62
CA GLU A 97 4.44 11.09 -30.78
C GLU A 97 2.92 11.10 -30.96
N ILE A 98 2.28 9.93 -30.89
CA ILE A 98 0.81 9.81 -30.94
C ILE A 98 0.19 10.63 -29.80
N LEU A 99 0.75 10.54 -28.59
CA LEU A 99 0.22 11.23 -27.43
C LEU A 99 0.38 12.75 -27.52
N GLN A 100 1.53 13.24 -28.00
CA GLN A 100 1.80 14.66 -28.25
C GLN A 100 0.88 15.24 -29.33
N ALA A 101 0.63 14.48 -30.40
CA ALA A 101 -0.26 14.90 -31.48
C ALA A 101 -1.74 14.94 -31.03
N SER A 102 -2.12 14.09 -30.09
CA SER A 102 -3.52 13.91 -29.67
C SER A 102 -3.90 14.74 -28.44
N MET A 103 -2.94 15.04 -27.55
CA MET A 103 -3.20 15.69 -26.27
C MET A 103 -2.07 16.65 -25.87
N ARG A 104 -2.41 17.94 -25.73
CA ARG A 104 -1.48 18.94 -25.19
C ARG A 104 -1.13 18.60 -23.73
N GLY A 105 0.16 18.51 -23.43
CA GLY A 105 0.66 18.19 -22.09
C GLY A 105 0.55 16.71 -21.71
N GLY A 106 0.26 15.82 -22.67
CA GLY A 106 0.32 14.37 -22.44
C GLY A 106 1.75 13.86 -22.25
N VAL A 107 2.75 14.58 -22.77
CA VAL A 107 4.19 14.31 -22.61
C VAL A 107 4.89 15.60 -22.18
N ILE A 108 5.70 15.53 -21.14
CA ILE A 108 6.52 16.63 -20.60
C ILE A 108 7.92 16.08 -20.35
N ASN A 109 8.98 16.79 -20.75
CA ASN A 109 10.38 16.39 -20.51
C ASN A 109 10.70 14.94 -20.91
N ASP A 110 10.15 14.47 -22.04
CA ASP A 110 10.24 13.08 -22.50
C ASP A 110 9.62 12.03 -21.54
N GLY A 111 8.80 12.45 -20.58
CA GLY A 111 8.01 11.58 -19.71
C GLY A 111 6.51 11.69 -19.99
N ILE A 112 5.78 10.58 -19.84
CA ILE A 112 4.31 10.56 -19.98
C ILE A 112 3.69 11.07 -18.69
N THR A 113 2.81 12.06 -18.78
CA THR A 113 2.09 12.58 -17.60
C THR A 113 0.96 11.66 -17.20
N LEU A 114 0.46 11.77 -15.96
CA LEU A 114 -0.73 11.03 -15.51
C LEU A 114 -1.94 11.19 -16.46
N SER A 115 -2.18 12.43 -16.93
CA SER A 115 -3.28 12.71 -17.84
C SER A 115 -3.04 12.07 -19.22
N GLY A 116 -1.79 12.09 -19.68
CA GLY A 116 -1.34 11.37 -20.88
C GLY A 116 -1.51 9.85 -20.77
N PHE A 117 -1.16 9.25 -19.64
CA PHE A 117 -1.32 7.83 -19.36
C PHE A 117 -2.79 7.39 -19.38
N ILE A 118 -3.68 8.16 -18.75
CA ILE A 118 -5.13 7.92 -18.79
C ILE A 118 -5.66 8.03 -20.22
N TYR A 119 -5.22 9.05 -20.97
CA TYR A 119 -5.64 9.25 -22.36
C TYR A 119 -5.15 8.13 -23.29
N LEU A 120 -3.92 7.64 -23.10
CA LEU A 120 -3.37 6.51 -23.83
C LEU A 120 -4.24 5.25 -23.66
N HIS A 121 -4.66 4.95 -22.43
CA HIS A 121 -5.55 3.82 -22.17
C HIS A 121 -6.94 4.02 -22.79
N LYS A 122 -7.47 5.24 -22.82
CA LYS A 122 -8.68 5.59 -23.58
C LYS A 122 -8.52 5.30 -25.08
N LEU A 123 -7.38 5.68 -25.68
CA LEU A 123 -7.08 5.37 -27.09
C LEU A 123 -7.01 3.86 -27.36
N PHE A 124 -6.47 3.06 -26.44
CA PHE A 124 -6.46 1.61 -26.60
C PHE A 124 -7.87 1.02 -26.67
N ILE A 125 -8.81 1.50 -25.84
CA ILE A 125 -10.21 1.08 -25.94
C ILE A 125 -10.80 1.44 -27.31
N HIS A 126 -10.59 2.67 -27.78
CA HIS A 126 -11.07 3.12 -29.10
C HIS A 126 -10.52 2.32 -30.27
N ARG A 127 -9.32 1.74 -30.13
CA ARG A 127 -8.70 0.85 -31.11
C ARG A 127 -9.10 -0.62 -30.93
N GLY A 128 -10.08 -0.92 -30.09
CA GLY A 128 -10.52 -2.29 -29.80
C GLY A 128 -9.53 -3.11 -28.97
N ARG A 129 -8.57 -2.46 -28.30
CA ARG A 129 -7.51 -3.10 -27.48
C ARG A 129 -7.78 -2.98 -25.97
N HIS A 130 -9.04 -3.07 -25.56
CA HIS A 130 -9.43 -2.98 -24.15
C HIS A 130 -8.90 -4.16 -23.31
N GLU A 131 -8.66 -5.33 -23.93
CA GLU A 131 -8.01 -6.47 -23.27
C GLU A 131 -6.65 -6.11 -22.63
N THR A 132 -5.87 -5.26 -23.29
CA THR A 132 -4.57 -4.79 -22.80
C THR A 132 -4.71 -4.04 -21.48
N LEU A 133 -5.75 -3.22 -21.35
CA LEU A 133 -6.07 -2.50 -20.12
C LEU A 133 -6.53 -3.47 -19.02
N TRP A 134 -7.37 -4.45 -19.33
CA TRP A 134 -7.77 -5.47 -18.37
C TRP A 134 -6.60 -6.31 -17.84
N LYS A 135 -5.64 -6.67 -18.71
CA LYS A 135 -4.40 -7.35 -18.29
C LYS A 135 -3.62 -6.50 -17.29
N ALA A 136 -3.49 -5.20 -17.56
CA ALA A 136 -2.86 -4.27 -16.63
C ALA A 136 -3.63 -4.23 -15.29
N LEU A 137 -4.94 -3.98 -15.32
CA LEU A 137 -5.79 -3.92 -14.12
C LEU A 137 -5.65 -5.18 -13.25
N ARG A 138 -5.74 -6.37 -13.85
CA ARG A 138 -5.60 -7.64 -13.13
C ARG A 138 -4.20 -7.85 -12.56
N ARG A 139 -3.15 -7.46 -13.29
CA ARG A 139 -1.77 -7.54 -12.78
C ARG A 139 -1.57 -6.71 -11.51
N PHE A 140 -2.35 -5.62 -11.36
CA PHE A 140 -2.36 -4.74 -10.19
C PHE A 140 -3.45 -5.06 -9.16
N GLY A 141 -4.11 -6.21 -9.31
CA GLY A 141 -5.04 -6.78 -8.32
C GLY A 141 -6.49 -6.39 -8.48
N TYR A 142 -6.88 -5.73 -9.57
CA TYR A 142 -8.29 -5.32 -9.78
C TYR A 142 -9.16 -6.45 -10.31
N ASP A 143 -10.38 -6.55 -9.78
CA ASP A 143 -11.46 -7.42 -10.26
C ASP A 143 -12.29 -6.76 -11.38
N ASN A 144 -13.36 -7.44 -11.80
CA ASN A 144 -14.24 -6.96 -12.87
C ASN A 144 -15.08 -5.75 -12.43
N GLU A 145 -15.23 -5.52 -11.13
CA GLU A 145 -15.91 -4.37 -10.53
C GLU A 145 -14.98 -3.17 -10.32
N LEU A 146 -13.72 -3.30 -10.76
CA LEU A 146 -12.64 -2.33 -10.62
C LEU A 146 -12.34 -1.96 -9.17
N GLU A 147 -12.54 -2.91 -8.26
CA GLU A 147 -12.06 -2.86 -6.88
C GLU A 147 -10.84 -3.79 -6.75
N LEU A 148 -10.02 -3.59 -5.72
CA LEU A 148 -8.97 -4.57 -5.44
C LEU A 148 -9.61 -5.86 -4.91
N ALA A 149 -9.28 -6.98 -5.54
CA ALA A 149 -9.85 -8.27 -5.20
C ALA A 149 -9.55 -8.64 -3.75
N ALA A 150 -10.53 -9.20 -3.05
CA ALA A 150 -10.40 -9.50 -1.61
C ALA A 150 -9.25 -10.47 -1.30
N ASP A 151 -9.02 -11.44 -2.17
CA ASP A 151 -7.91 -12.39 -2.08
C ASP A 151 -6.55 -11.76 -2.42
N PHE A 152 -6.53 -10.69 -3.22
CA PHE A 152 -5.34 -9.89 -3.46
C PHE A 152 -4.92 -9.06 -2.24
N ILE A 153 -5.88 -8.48 -1.50
CA ILE A 153 -5.57 -7.60 -0.34
C ILE A 153 -5.52 -8.32 1.00
N GLN A 154 -6.17 -9.47 1.14
CA GLN A 154 -6.28 -10.23 2.40
C GLN A 154 -5.91 -11.70 2.19
N PRO A 155 -4.62 -12.00 1.92
CA PRO A 155 -4.17 -13.38 1.85
C PRO A 155 -4.35 -14.06 3.21
N ALA A 156 -4.68 -15.36 3.19
CA ALA A 156 -4.95 -16.11 4.40
C ALA A 156 -3.66 -16.35 5.22
N LEU A 157 -3.58 -15.74 6.41
CA LEU A 157 -2.48 -15.94 7.36
C LEU A 157 -2.97 -16.57 8.66
N LYS A 158 -2.42 -17.73 9.03
CA LYS A 158 -2.70 -18.38 10.31
C LYS A 158 -1.64 -17.98 11.34
N VAL A 159 -2.06 -17.28 12.39
CA VAL A 159 -1.19 -16.92 13.54
C VAL A 159 -1.56 -17.81 14.75
N PRO A 160 -0.72 -18.79 15.12
CA PRO A 160 -0.99 -19.63 16.28
C PRO A 160 -1.04 -18.85 17.59
N LYS A 161 -1.85 -19.29 18.54
CA LYS A 161 -1.86 -18.70 19.91
C LYS A 161 -0.46 -18.74 20.52
N GLY A 162 0.00 -17.58 21.02
CA GLY A 162 1.33 -17.40 21.58
C GLY A 162 2.42 -17.05 20.56
N SER A 163 2.11 -17.01 19.27
CA SER A 163 2.96 -16.41 18.23
C SER A 163 2.68 -14.91 18.10
N SER A 164 3.55 -14.20 17.39
CA SER A 164 3.38 -12.82 16.94
C SER A 164 3.73 -12.72 15.46
N THR A 165 3.48 -11.56 14.87
CA THR A 165 3.82 -11.22 13.49
C THR A 165 4.86 -10.11 13.48
N GLU A 166 5.87 -10.27 12.63
CA GLU A 166 6.97 -9.32 12.41
C GLU A 166 7.15 -9.13 10.89
N LEU A 167 7.76 -8.02 10.48
CA LEU A 167 8.17 -7.86 9.08
C LEU A 167 9.41 -8.72 8.79
N THR A 168 9.48 -9.28 7.59
CA THR A 168 10.68 -9.90 7.04
C THR A 168 11.66 -8.85 6.55
N ASP A 169 12.89 -9.24 6.21
CA ASP A 169 13.87 -8.34 5.58
C ASP A 169 13.38 -7.78 4.24
N GLU A 170 12.55 -8.54 3.51
CA GLU A 170 11.89 -8.08 2.28
C GLU A 170 10.83 -7.02 2.58
N GLY A 171 9.99 -7.27 3.59
CA GLY A 171 9.00 -6.29 4.07
C GLY A 171 9.65 -4.98 4.50
N ILE A 172 10.75 -5.07 5.27
CA ILE A 172 11.54 -3.89 5.69
C ILE A 172 12.14 -3.16 4.47
N ARG A 173 12.78 -3.87 3.54
CA ARG A 173 13.35 -3.25 2.32
C ARG A 173 12.30 -2.51 1.51
N PHE A 174 11.13 -3.10 1.34
CA PHE A 174 10.03 -2.46 0.62
C PHE A 174 9.56 -1.17 1.31
N ILE A 175 9.26 -1.21 2.62
CA ILE A 175 8.80 0.01 3.31
C ILE A 175 9.89 1.09 3.34
N THR A 176 11.18 0.72 3.46
CA THR A 176 12.31 1.65 3.36
C THR A 176 12.34 2.33 1.99
N SER A 177 12.20 1.58 0.90
CA SER A 177 12.15 2.17 -0.44
C SER A 177 10.98 3.13 -0.63
N LEU A 178 9.82 2.86 0.00
CA LEU A 178 8.69 3.80 0.00
C LEU A 178 9.02 5.08 0.76
N PHE A 179 9.69 4.99 1.91
CA PHE A 179 10.13 6.19 2.63
C PHE A 179 11.04 7.03 1.76
N GLU A 180 12.09 6.42 1.18
CA GLU A 180 13.08 7.12 0.36
C GLU A 180 12.47 7.74 -0.89
N LYS A 181 11.43 7.10 -1.47
CA LYS A 181 10.68 7.61 -2.61
C LYS A 181 9.89 8.88 -2.27
N TYR A 182 9.27 8.92 -1.08
CA TYR A 182 8.37 10.02 -0.69
C TYR A 182 9.01 11.08 0.21
N ASP A 183 10.22 10.85 0.74
CA ASP A 183 11.09 11.89 1.31
C ASP A 183 11.66 12.72 0.14
N GLU A 184 10.87 13.67 -0.35
CA GLU A 184 11.14 14.44 -1.57
C GLU A 184 12.25 15.47 -1.32
N ASP A 185 12.28 16.08 -0.13
CA ASP A 185 13.27 17.07 0.25
C ASP A 185 14.55 16.49 0.89
N LYS A 186 14.59 15.16 1.10
CA LYS A 186 15.72 14.40 1.65
C LYS A 186 16.12 14.87 3.04
N ASP A 187 15.14 15.32 3.84
CA ASP A 187 15.37 15.75 5.22
C ASP A 187 15.36 14.58 6.23
N GLY A 188 15.11 13.35 5.76
CA GLY A 188 15.06 12.15 6.59
C GLY A 188 13.78 12.05 7.42
N CYS A 189 12.75 12.83 7.08
CA CYS A 189 11.42 12.83 7.67
C CYS A 189 10.34 12.80 6.58
N LEU A 190 9.11 12.46 6.97
CA LEU A 190 7.92 12.63 6.14
C LEU A 190 7.07 13.76 6.70
N SER A 191 7.01 14.85 5.96
CA SER A 191 6.07 15.95 6.18
C SER A 191 4.61 15.48 5.99
N PRO A 192 3.61 16.24 6.47
CA PRO A 192 2.20 15.89 6.28
C PRO A 192 1.79 15.72 4.81
N SER A 193 2.41 16.49 3.90
CA SER A 193 2.20 16.41 2.45
C SER A 193 2.78 15.13 1.86
N GLU A 194 4.03 14.80 2.18
CA GLU A 194 4.69 13.59 1.69
C GLU A 194 4.00 12.33 2.18
N LEU A 195 3.60 12.33 3.46
CA LEU A 195 2.84 11.24 4.05
C LEU A 195 1.46 11.07 3.40
N HIS A 196 0.79 12.19 3.08
CA HIS A 196 -0.47 12.16 2.34
C HIS A 196 -0.26 11.60 0.93
N ASN A 197 0.82 11.98 0.25
CA ASN A 197 1.17 11.48 -1.07
C ASN A 197 1.47 9.98 -1.05
N LEU A 198 2.25 9.49 -0.09
CA LEU A 198 2.57 8.07 0.09
C LEU A 198 1.30 7.22 0.22
N PHE A 199 0.38 7.62 1.10
CA PHE A 199 -0.86 6.88 1.33
C PHE A 199 -2.00 7.24 0.36
N SER A 200 -1.78 8.12 -0.62
CA SER A 200 -2.82 8.58 -1.55
C SER A 200 -3.38 7.46 -2.46
N VAL A 201 -2.63 6.36 -2.62
CA VAL A 201 -3.05 5.17 -3.38
C VAL A 201 -3.82 4.16 -2.53
N CYS A 202 -3.83 4.32 -1.21
CA CYS A 202 -4.61 3.46 -0.34
C CYS A 202 -6.10 3.84 -0.45
N SER A 203 -6.99 2.87 -0.20
CA SER A 203 -8.38 3.17 0.17
C SER A 203 -8.37 4.24 1.28
N PRO A 204 -9.38 5.11 1.46
CA PRO A 204 -9.36 6.17 2.48
C PRO A 204 -9.25 5.60 3.90
N LEU A 205 -8.03 5.21 4.27
CA LEU A 205 -7.58 5.02 5.61
C LEU A 205 -7.53 6.42 6.21
N LYS A 206 -8.25 6.59 7.31
CA LYS A 206 -8.03 7.74 8.17
C LYS A 206 -6.67 7.52 8.82
N TRP A 207 -5.60 7.93 8.15
CA TRP A 207 -4.30 8.09 8.81
C TRP A 207 -4.58 8.85 10.10
N ASN A 208 -4.47 8.15 11.23
CA ASN A 208 -4.88 8.73 12.49
C ASN A 208 -3.76 9.67 12.93
N LYS A 209 -4.11 10.93 13.24
CA LYS A 209 -3.16 11.88 13.84
C LYS A 209 -2.58 11.34 15.15
N GLU A 210 -3.19 10.34 15.77
CA GLU A 210 -2.62 9.58 16.90
C GLU A 210 -1.28 8.91 16.57
N VAL A 211 -1.04 8.52 15.31
CA VAL A 211 0.19 7.83 14.90
C VAL A 211 1.42 8.68 15.20
N THR A 212 1.37 10.00 14.98
CA THR A 212 2.52 10.87 15.25
C THR A 212 2.89 10.88 16.73
N SER A 213 1.92 10.66 17.64
CA SER A 213 2.21 10.52 19.08
C SER A 213 2.70 9.11 19.47
N ALA A 214 2.58 8.13 18.58
CA ALA A 214 2.96 6.74 18.83
C ALA A 214 4.41 6.40 18.42
N VAL A 215 5.04 7.26 17.63
CA VAL A 215 6.38 7.04 17.09
C VAL A 215 7.25 8.28 17.22
N GLU A 216 8.52 8.15 16.87
CA GLU A 216 9.47 9.26 16.85
C GLU A 216 9.10 10.31 15.78
N THR A 217 9.24 11.58 16.15
CA THR A 217 9.02 12.72 15.26
C THR A 217 10.12 13.76 15.47
N ASN A 218 10.45 14.52 14.42
CA ASN A 218 11.37 15.65 14.54
C ASN A 218 10.72 16.84 15.30
N ALA A 219 11.46 17.95 15.44
CA ALA A 219 10.99 19.15 16.13
C ALA A 219 9.75 19.83 15.48
N LYS A 220 9.48 19.57 14.19
CA LYS A 220 8.28 20.05 13.49
C LYS A 220 7.08 19.10 13.67
N GLY A 221 7.28 17.95 14.32
CA GLY A 221 6.28 16.90 14.46
C GLY A 221 6.14 16.00 13.22
N TRP A 222 7.11 16.04 12.31
CA TRP A 222 7.15 15.17 11.12
C TRP A 222 7.77 13.82 11.49
N ILE A 223 7.31 12.75 10.85
CA ILE A 223 7.71 11.38 11.21
C ILE A 223 9.13 11.14 10.69
N THR A 224 10.07 10.77 11.56
CA THR A 224 11.44 10.45 11.13
C THR A 224 11.48 9.10 10.42
N TYR A 225 12.56 8.77 9.71
CA TYR A 225 12.77 7.42 9.16
C TYR A 225 12.56 6.31 10.19
N ASP A 226 13.16 6.44 11.37
CA ASP A 226 13.02 5.47 12.46
C ASP A 226 11.57 5.42 12.99
N GLY A 227 10.91 6.57 13.09
CA GLY A 227 9.49 6.66 13.44
C GLY A 227 8.57 5.98 12.42
N TYR A 228 8.88 6.09 11.14
CA TYR A 228 8.15 5.44 10.05
C TYR A 228 8.31 3.92 10.08
N LEU A 229 9.54 3.41 10.26
CA LEU A 229 9.77 1.97 10.46
C LEU A 229 9.05 1.46 11.70
N ALA A 230 9.14 2.20 12.80
CA ALA A 230 8.46 1.88 14.05
C ALA A 230 6.94 1.76 13.86
N TYR A 231 6.34 2.65 13.07
CA TYR A 231 4.92 2.59 12.74
C TYR A 231 4.55 1.27 12.03
N TRP A 232 5.26 0.92 10.96
CA TRP A 232 5.01 -0.30 10.21
C TRP A 232 5.20 -1.58 11.05
N ILE A 233 6.22 -1.59 11.89
CA ILE A 233 6.50 -2.71 12.81
C ILE A 233 5.40 -2.83 13.87
N MET A 234 4.96 -1.71 14.44
CA MET A 234 3.86 -1.66 15.40
C MET A 234 2.56 -2.17 14.76
N MET A 235 2.22 -1.68 13.56
CA MET A 235 1.04 -2.11 12.81
C MET A 235 1.09 -3.61 12.52
N THR A 236 2.24 -4.12 12.11
CA THR A 236 2.42 -5.55 11.83
C THR A 236 2.25 -6.41 13.08
N PHE A 237 2.71 -5.91 14.23
CA PHE A 237 2.57 -6.61 15.50
C PHE A 237 1.13 -6.59 16.05
N LEU A 238 0.41 -5.48 15.87
CA LEU A 238 -0.93 -5.27 16.43
C LEU A 238 -2.08 -5.68 15.49
N ASN A 239 -1.93 -5.47 14.18
CA ASN A 239 -2.94 -5.70 13.16
C ASN A 239 -2.30 -6.07 11.81
N VAL A 240 -1.81 -7.30 11.72
CA VAL A 240 -1.18 -7.84 10.50
C VAL A 240 -2.11 -7.82 9.27
N SER A 241 -3.43 -7.93 9.45
CA SER A 241 -4.38 -7.87 8.34
C SER A 241 -4.33 -6.52 7.63
N LEU A 242 -4.29 -5.43 8.41
CA LEU A 242 -4.19 -4.10 7.87
C LEU A 242 -2.82 -3.82 7.25
N THR A 243 -1.74 -4.38 7.82
CA THR A 243 -0.42 -4.32 7.18
C THR A 243 -0.47 -4.96 5.79
N MET A 244 -1.00 -6.17 5.65
CA MET A 244 -1.08 -6.86 4.34
C MET A 244 -1.94 -6.09 3.34
N GLU A 245 -3.07 -5.55 3.78
CA GLU A 245 -3.92 -4.69 2.94
C GLU A 245 -3.16 -3.45 2.43
N LEU A 246 -2.46 -2.75 3.33
CA LEU A 246 -1.67 -1.57 2.96
C LEU A 246 -0.51 -1.91 2.01
N LEU A 247 0.21 -3.01 2.26
CA LEU A 247 1.28 -3.49 1.37
C LEU A 247 0.73 -3.78 -0.03
N ALA A 248 -0.46 -4.35 -0.14
CA ALA A 248 -1.14 -4.57 -1.41
C ALA A 248 -1.43 -3.24 -2.12
N TYR A 249 -2.03 -2.27 -1.41
CA TYR A 249 -2.32 -0.94 -1.96
C TYR A 249 -1.06 -0.21 -2.43
N LEU A 250 0.04 -0.32 -1.69
CA LEU A 250 1.31 0.35 -1.98
C LEU A 250 2.16 -0.38 -3.02
N GLY A 251 1.72 -1.53 -3.52
CA GLY A 251 2.35 -2.20 -4.65
C GLY A 251 3.40 -3.24 -4.31
N PHE A 252 3.38 -3.83 -3.10
CA PHE A 252 4.30 -4.91 -2.73
C PHE A 252 4.26 -6.07 -3.76
N ASN A 253 3.07 -6.40 -4.28
CA ASN A 253 2.86 -7.47 -5.26
C ASN A 253 3.34 -7.15 -6.69
N MET A 254 3.95 -5.99 -6.92
CA MET A 254 4.63 -5.74 -8.19
C MET A 254 5.82 -6.68 -8.37
N HIS A 255 6.51 -7.02 -7.28
CA HIS A 255 7.69 -7.90 -7.32
C HIS A 255 7.50 -9.21 -6.55
N HIS A 256 6.38 -9.35 -5.83
CA HIS A 256 6.07 -10.51 -5.00
C HIS A 256 4.71 -11.11 -5.38
N GLU A 257 4.54 -12.41 -5.16
CA GLU A 257 3.23 -13.05 -5.41
C GLU A 257 2.21 -12.62 -4.36
N SER A 258 2.63 -12.50 -3.10
CA SER A 258 1.76 -12.20 -1.98
C SER A 258 2.44 -11.36 -0.91
N GLN A 259 1.67 -10.57 -0.17
CA GLN A 259 2.17 -9.82 1.00
C GLN A 259 2.64 -10.74 2.13
N LEU A 260 2.34 -12.04 2.05
CA LEU A 260 2.90 -13.06 2.93
C LEU A 260 4.43 -13.07 2.92
N ASP A 261 5.08 -12.71 1.81
CA ASP A 261 6.55 -12.65 1.72
C ASP A 261 7.13 -11.52 2.60
N ALA A 262 6.31 -10.53 2.97
CA ALA A 262 6.66 -9.48 3.90
C ALA A 262 6.46 -9.86 5.38
N ILE A 263 5.76 -10.96 5.68
CA ILE A 263 5.30 -11.28 7.05
C ILE A 263 5.94 -12.57 7.58
N LYS A 264 6.58 -12.44 8.74
CA LYS A 264 7.10 -13.56 9.52
C LYS A 264 6.19 -13.84 10.72
N VAL A 265 5.71 -15.08 10.83
CA VAL A 265 5.04 -15.56 12.05
C VAL A 265 6.08 -16.17 12.98
N THR A 266 6.21 -15.62 14.19
CA THR A 266 7.17 -16.12 15.18
C THR A 266 6.69 -17.44 15.78
N ARG A 267 7.61 -18.26 16.30
CA ARG A 267 7.23 -19.49 17.00
C ARG A 267 6.50 -19.19 18.31
N LYS A 268 5.79 -20.17 18.84
CA LYS A 268 5.02 -20.01 20.10
C LYS A 268 5.95 -19.60 21.25
N ARG A 269 5.59 -18.54 21.98
CA ARG A 269 6.34 -17.98 23.12
C ARG A 269 6.72 -19.02 24.18
N ARG A 270 5.89 -20.04 24.41
CA ARG A 270 6.20 -21.13 25.36
C ARG A 270 7.51 -21.87 25.03
N ILE A 271 7.84 -21.97 23.75
CA ILE A 271 9.07 -22.60 23.27
C ILE A 271 10.26 -21.70 23.59
N ASP A 272 10.13 -20.39 23.33
CA ASP A 272 11.16 -19.40 23.70
C ASP A 272 11.49 -19.44 25.20
N ILE A 273 10.45 -19.57 26.05
CA ILE A 273 10.62 -19.66 27.50
C ILE A 273 11.34 -20.95 27.90
N ALA A 274 10.91 -22.09 27.35
CA ALA A 274 11.50 -23.39 27.66
C ALA A 274 12.99 -23.45 27.27
N GLU A 275 13.34 -22.87 26.12
CA GLU A 275 14.71 -22.85 25.61
C GLU A 275 15.55 -21.66 26.11
N LYS A 276 14.95 -20.71 26.83
CA LYS A 276 15.59 -19.46 27.28
C LYS A 276 16.25 -18.68 26.13
N SER A 277 15.68 -18.76 24.94
CA SER A 277 16.21 -18.13 23.72
C SER A 277 15.06 -17.71 22.82
N THR A 278 15.19 -16.55 22.19
CA THR A 278 14.20 -16.02 21.25
C THR A 278 14.87 -15.35 20.06
N ALA A 279 14.25 -15.53 18.89
CA ALA A 279 14.61 -14.83 17.66
C ALA A 279 13.63 -13.68 17.32
N ARG A 280 12.75 -13.34 18.27
CA ARG A 280 11.85 -12.18 18.16
C ARG A 280 12.65 -10.91 18.21
N THR A 281 12.23 -9.93 17.43
CA THR A 281 12.82 -8.58 17.43
C THR A 281 11.87 -7.56 18.05
N VAL A 282 10.57 -7.89 18.17
CA VAL A 282 9.55 -6.99 18.70
C VAL A 282 9.02 -7.53 20.03
N PHE A 283 9.01 -6.68 21.06
CA PHE A 283 8.56 -7.02 22.41
C PHE A 283 7.53 -6.01 22.90
N GLN A 284 6.48 -6.49 23.56
CA GLN A 284 5.47 -5.63 24.18
C GLN A 284 5.72 -5.50 25.69
N CYS A 285 5.67 -4.26 26.18
CA CYS A 285 5.76 -3.90 27.60
C CYS A 285 4.49 -3.15 28.03
N HIS A 286 3.92 -3.55 29.17
CA HIS A 286 2.76 -2.90 29.75
C HIS A 286 3.18 -2.00 30.91
N VAL A 287 2.87 -0.71 30.81
CA VAL A 287 3.11 0.30 31.84
C VAL A 287 1.85 0.46 32.67
N ILE A 288 1.93 0.02 33.92
CA ILE A 288 0.80 -0.02 34.85
C ILE A 288 1.11 0.86 36.05
N GLY A 289 0.14 1.67 36.47
CA GLY A 289 0.30 2.58 37.59
C GLY A 289 -0.94 3.43 37.85
N ARG A 290 -1.01 4.05 39.03
CA ARG A 290 -2.13 4.90 39.45
C ARG A 290 -2.34 6.09 38.50
N LYS A 291 -3.54 6.69 38.51
CA LYS A 291 -3.79 7.96 37.82
C LYS A 291 -2.81 9.02 38.36
N GLY A 292 -2.20 9.80 37.46
CA GLY A 292 -1.21 10.82 37.83
C GLY A 292 0.22 10.29 38.03
N ALA A 293 0.48 8.98 37.93
CA ALA A 293 1.83 8.41 38.13
C ALA A 293 2.84 8.69 36.99
N GLY A 294 2.55 9.60 36.05
CA GLY A 294 3.47 9.96 34.96
C GLY A 294 3.58 8.98 33.78
N LYS A 295 2.68 7.98 33.68
CA LYS A 295 2.72 6.96 32.60
C LYS A 295 2.81 7.55 31.18
N THR A 296 2.02 8.58 30.89
CA THR A 296 2.00 9.24 29.58
C THR A 296 3.35 9.87 29.28
N VAL A 297 3.94 10.59 30.24
CA VAL A 297 5.26 11.23 30.10
C VAL A 297 6.34 10.18 29.88
N PHE A 298 6.32 9.07 30.62
CA PHE A 298 7.25 7.95 30.44
C PHE A 298 7.19 7.35 29.03
N MET A 299 5.98 7.17 28.50
CA MET A 299 5.82 6.63 27.14
C MET A 299 6.25 7.63 26.08
N GLN A 300 5.89 8.89 26.23
CA GLN A 300 6.23 9.93 25.25
C GLN A 300 7.73 10.26 25.27
N SER A 301 8.41 10.14 26.42
CA SER A 301 9.87 10.26 26.47
C SER A 301 10.57 9.14 25.71
N PHE A 302 9.97 7.95 25.64
CA PHE A 302 10.47 6.86 24.79
C PHE A 302 10.34 7.17 23.29
N ALA A 303 9.43 8.06 22.89
CA ALA A 303 9.35 8.62 21.53
C ALA A 303 10.20 9.90 21.35
N GLY A 304 11.10 10.21 22.30
CA GLY A 304 12.01 11.36 22.22
C GLY A 304 11.41 12.69 22.70
N ARG A 305 10.24 12.69 23.34
CA ARG A 305 9.56 13.92 23.77
C ARG A 305 9.86 14.29 25.22
N ASN A 306 10.11 15.57 25.48
CA ASN A 306 10.29 16.07 26.84
C ASN A 306 8.94 16.41 27.51
N VAL A 307 8.98 16.79 28.80
CA VAL A 307 7.78 17.11 29.59
C VAL A 307 7.00 18.31 29.00
N GLN A 308 7.68 19.28 28.40
CA GLN A 308 7.06 20.47 27.81
C GLN A 308 6.32 20.10 26.52
N ASP A 309 6.90 19.21 25.70
CA ASP A 309 6.27 18.68 24.50
C ASP A 309 4.97 17.94 24.84
N VAL A 310 5.01 17.11 25.89
CA VAL A 310 3.83 16.36 26.36
C VAL A 310 2.73 17.32 26.85
N ALA A 311 3.11 18.34 27.63
CA ALA A 311 2.16 19.36 28.08
C ALA A 311 1.51 20.11 26.91
N ALA A 312 2.27 20.42 25.86
CA ALA A 312 1.74 21.06 24.65
C ALA A 312 0.75 20.16 23.89
N ILE A 313 1.02 18.85 23.81
CA ILE A 313 0.10 17.87 23.20
C ILE A 313 -1.21 17.81 23.99
N GLU A 314 -1.14 17.71 25.32
CA GLU A 314 -2.32 17.66 26.19
C GLU A 314 -3.15 18.95 26.09
N GLN A 315 -2.50 20.12 26.06
CA GLN A 315 -3.16 21.43 25.87
C GLN A 315 -3.86 21.53 24.51
N SER A 316 -3.28 20.95 23.46
CA SER A 316 -3.84 20.94 22.11
C SER A 316 -5.08 20.04 21.95
N ARG A 317 -5.49 19.33 23.01
CA ARG A 317 -6.58 18.33 23.01
C ARG A 317 -6.45 17.26 21.93
N LYS A 318 -5.22 17.01 21.45
CA LYS A 318 -4.94 15.92 20.52
C LYS A 318 -5.01 14.60 21.29
N THR A 319 -5.61 13.58 20.68
CA THR A 319 -5.60 12.22 21.22
C THR A 319 -4.16 11.71 21.26
N ILE A 320 -3.71 11.25 22.43
CA ILE A 320 -2.43 10.57 22.60
C ILE A 320 -2.67 9.08 22.40
N SER A 321 -1.86 8.47 21.55
CA SER A 321 -1.88 7.02 21.33
C SER A 321 -1.65 6.27 22.64
N SER A 322 -2.41 5.21 22.86
CA SER A 322 -2.19 4.27 23.96
C SER A 322 -0.94 3.40 23.78
N TYR A 323 -0.28 3.51 22.62
CA TYR A 323 0.91 2.78 22.23
C TYR A 323 2.02 3.74 21.83
N VAL A 324 3.25 3.43 22.24
CA VAL A 324 4.46 4.02 21.70
C VAL A 324 5.41 2.89 21.30
N LEU A 325 5.97 2.95 20.10
CA LEU A 325 7.02 2.02 19.68
C LEU A 325 8.26 2.80 19.29
N ASN A 326 9.41 2.35 19.80
CA ASN A 326 10.73 2.83 19.39
C ASN A 326 11.76 1.70 19.44
N GLN A 327 12.91 1.93 18.79
CA GLN A 327 14.03 1.01 18.76
C GLN A 327 14.87 1.07 20.03
N VAL A 328 15.46 -0.07 20.41
CA VAL A 328 16.37 -0.24 21.53
C VAL A 328 17.54 -1.10 21.09
N LYS A 329 18.77 -0.68 21.40
CA LYS A 329 19.98 -1.46 21.11
C LYS A 329 20.29 -2.41 22.28
N ILE A 330 20.24 -3.72 22.03
CA ILE A 330 20.59 -4.75 23.01
C ILE A 330 21.73 -5.59 22.44
N LYS A 331 22.91 -5.52 23.07
CA LYS A 331 24.12 -6.28 22.65
C LYS A 331 24.45 -6.08 21.17
N GLY A 332 24.32 -4.85 20.67
CA GLY A 332 24.60 -4.49 19.27
C GLY A 332 23.51 -4.85 18.26
N ARG A 333 22.40 -5.45 18.69
CA ARG A 333 21.23 -5.71 17.84
C ARG A 333 20.14 -4.67 18.07
N THR A 334 19.54 -4.18 16.99
CA THR A 334 18.33 -3.36 17.05
C THR A 334 17.13 -4.25 17.34
N MET A 335 16.40 -3.90 18.40
CA MET A 335 15.14 -4.51 18.81
C MET A 335 14.08 -3.41 18.91
N TYR A 336 12.81 -3.77 18.88
CA TYR A 336 11.70 -2.83 19.00
C TYR A 336 10.89 -3.11 20.26
N LEU A 337 10.64 -2.06 21.04
CA LEU A 337 9.85 -2.14 22.25
C LEU A 337 8.52 -1.41 22.04
N LEU A 338 7.43 -2.16 22.01
CA LEU A 338 6.07 -1.62 22.00
C LEU A 338 5.62 -1.40 23.44
N VAL A 339 5.52 -0.15 23.87
CA VAL A 339 5.04 0.23 25.19
C VAL A 339 3.56 0.57 25.09
N ASN A 340 2.73 -0.02 25.94
CA ASN A 340 1.34 0.40 26.12
C ASN A 340 1.06 0.76 27.57
N PHE A 341 0.14 1.69 27.82
CA PHE A 341 -0.41 1.86 29.16
C PHE A 341 -1.81 1.27 29.24
N SER A 342 -2.13 0.68 30.37
CA SER A 342 -3.48 0.21 30.69
C SER A 342 -3.93 0.84 32.01
N PHE A 343 -5.19 1.30 32.06
CA PHE A 343 -5.82 1.68 33.32
C PHE A 343 -6.39 0.42 33.97
N PHE A 344 -5.82 0.00 35.10
CA PHE A 344 -6.51 -0.93 35.98
C PHE A 344 -7.51 -0.15 36.84
N LEU A 345 -8.79 -0.48 36.72
CA LEU A 345 -9.72 -0.38 37.84
C LEU A 345 -9.38 -1.59 38.73
N PHE A 346 -8.92 -1.33 39.96
CA PHE A 346 -8.70 -2.38 40.93
C PHE A 346 -10.08 -2.94 41.34
N GLU A 347 -10.44 -4.10 40.82
CA GLU A 347 -11.24 -5.08 41.55
C GLU A 347 -10.44 -6.38 41.57
N ASP A 348 -9.92 -6.71 42.76
CA ASP A 348 -9.43 -8.00 43.22
C ASP A 348 -8.34 -8.73 42.40
N GLY A 349 -7.10 -8.30 42.65
CA GLY A 349 -6.02 -9.20 43.08
C GLY A 349 -5.68 -10.42 42.23
N PHE A 350 -5.09 -10.23 41.04
CA PHE A 350 -4.21 -11.25 40.44
C PHE A 350 -3.00 -10.60 39.76
N ILE A 351 -1.80 -10.93 40.24
CA ILE A 351 -0.51 -10.49 39.68
C ILE A 351 -0.07 -11.55 38.66
N LEU A 352 -0.12 -11.22 37.37
CA LEU A 352 0.65 -11.93 36.34
C LEU A 352 1.95 -11.16 36.10
N ASN A 353 3.06 -11.90 36.04
CA ASN A 353 4.43 -11.38 35.91
C ASN A 353 4.57 -10.24 34.89
N PHE A 354 4.82 -9.02 35.37
CA PHE A 354 5.23 -7.88 34.57
C PHE A 354 6.57 -7.33 35.08
N ILE A 355 7.38 -6.81 34.16
CA ILE A 355 8.57 -6.05 34.49
C ILE A 355 8.08 -4.74 35.11
N VAL A 356 8.14 -4.68 36.44
CA VAL A 356 7.99 -3.44 37.20
C VAL A 356 9.33 -2.73 37.11
N ILE A 357 9.41 -1.68 36.29
CA ILE A 357 10.47 -0.68 36.47
C ILE A 357 9.95 0.23 37.58
N ALA A 358 10.45 0.00 38.79
CA ALA A 358 10.22 0.83 39.96
C ALA A 358 11.14 2.06 39.93
#